data_AF-A0A7S2X956-F1
#
_entry.id   AF-A0A7S2X956-F1
#
_cell.length_a   1.000
_cell.length_b   1.000
_cell.length_c   1.000
_cell.angle_alpha   90.00
_cell.angle_beta   90.00
_cell.angle_gamma   90.00
#
_symmetry.space_group_name_H-M   'P 1'
#
loop_
_entity.id
_entity.type
_entity.pdbx_description
1 polymer ?
#
loop_
_entity_poly.entity_id
_entity_poly.type
_entity_poly.pdbx_seq_one_letter_code
_entity_poly.pdbx_strand_id
1 'polypeptide(L)'
;GSTNGSYPPVFRRVDVDANVEALTIAAGLSTTSDLNTTTGDFIKTEIKRVRSEMKLDTTLGCNPYTSPLSRHHQPIFDLMLNKVWPFGLKVEETNINYFGIFSRGGIRYDLYPGNVNLDDIITLSPFHNEFYVAPNVPGMMLINLTNRDGFYGTYATSNATVDPFDSYNLVMEGYDRPDLLSHLAQMGYSGSVRRYDTSLDTTTIWSEFVKAKWLCHSTNDGSSSSSSSSGGVSVNGLIAGMAVGLALVFLGLFLLFYKLAPCLKNGANGRGNTELSGMAGGGGPSSVVEGASVAEPSSVIEQISAIDPENPNLPTFTIGSNAELGSAAEEEEI
;
A
#
# COMPACT_ATOMS: atom_id res chain seq x y z
N GLY A 1 -33.49 -24.74 46.46
CA GLY A 1 -32.67 -23.53 46.26
C GLY A 1 -31.30 -23.98 45.82
N SER A 2 -30.90 -23.66 44.58
CA SER A 2 -29.61 -24.05 44.01
C SER A 2 -28.62 -22.89 44.14
N THR A 3 -27.60 -23.05 44.98
CA THR A 3 -26.44 -22.18 45.04
C THR A 3 -25.50 -22.55 43.90
N ASN A 4 -25.67 -21.93 42.72
CA ASN A 4 -24.73 -22.09 41.62
C ASN A 4 -23.39 -21.47 42.04
N GLY A 5 -22.43 -22.34 42.39
CA GLY A 5 -21.05 -21.98 42.68
C GLY A 5 -20.37 -21.45 41.43
N SER A 6 -20.38 -20.13 41.25
CA SER A 6 -19.56 -19.48 40.25
C SER A 6 -18.12 -19.45 40.76
N TYR A 7 -17.27 -20.35 40.26
CA TYR A 7 -15.84 -20.27 40.51
C TYR A 7 -15.30 -18.97 39.90
N PRO A 8 -14.39 -18.25 40.58
CA PRO A 8 -13.76 -17.07 40.01
C PRO A 8 -13.00 -17.46 38.72
N PRO A 9 -12.96 -16.58 37.70
CA PRO A 9 -12.27 -16.86 36.46
C PRO A 9 -10.78 -17.13 36.72
N VAL A 10 -10.27 -18.21 36.15
CA VAL A 10 -8.86 -18.67 36.30
C VAL A 10 -7.88 -17.71 35.62
N PHE A 11 -8.34 -16.99 34.60
CA PHE A 11 -7.54 -16.02 33.86
C PHE A 11 -8.21 -14.66 33.88
N ARG A 12 -7.38 -13.62 34.00
CA ARG A 12 -7.79 -12.22 33.86
C ARG A 12 -6.94 -11.58 32.76
N ARG A 13 -7.61 -10.98 31.78
CA ARG A 13 -6.98 -10.13 30.75
C ARG A 13 -7.12 -8.66 31.15
N VAL A 14 -6.09 -7.88 30.88
CA VAL A 14 -6.11 -6.42 30.95
C VAL A 14 -5.41 -5.91 29.71
N ASP A 15 -6.09 -5.07 28.95
CA ASP A 15 -5.47 -4.34 27.85
C ASP A 15 -4.91 -3.04 28.42
N VAL A 16 -3.62 -2.77 28.13
CA VAL A 16 -2.90 -1.61 28.65
C VAL A 16 -2.54 -0.72 27.48
N ASP A 17 -2.98 0.53 27.52
CA ASP A 17 -2.65 1.50 26.49
C ASP A 17 -1.13 1.71 26.40
N ALA A 18 -0.62 1.82 25.18
CA ALA A 18 0.81 1.99 24.91
C ALA A 18 1.29 3.44 25.14
N ASN A 19 1.00 4.01 26.31
CA ASN A 19 1.46 5.32 26.74
C ASN A 19 2.13 5.25 28.11
N VAL A 20 2.94 6.28 28.44
CA VAL A 20 3.79 6.31 29.63
C VAL A 20 2.96 6.23 30.92
N GLU A 21 1.79 6.86 30.97
CA GLU A 21 0.94 6.91 32.16
C GLU A 21 0.31 5.54 32.45
N ALA A 22 -0.29 4.91 31.45
CA ALA A 22 -0.88 3.58 31.57
C ALA A 22 0.17 2.52 31.94
N LEU A 23 1.36 2.58 31.34
CA LEU A 23 2.47 1.68 31.69
C LEU A 23 2.99 1.91 33.11
N THR A 24 3.02 3.16 33.58
CA THR A 24 3.42 3.49 34.97
C THR A 24 2.46 2.87 35.97
N ILE A 25 1.15 3.03 35.74
CA ILE A 25 0.10 2.44 36.59
C ILE A 25 0.17 0.91 36.55
N ALA A 26 0.28 0.32 35.35
CA ALA A 26 0.36 -1.13 35.17
C ALA A 26 1.60 -1.75 35.84
N ALA A 27 2.71 -1.00 35.91
CA ALA A 27 3.94 -1.43 36.58
C ALA A 27 3.92 -1.25 38.12
N GLY A 28 2.87 -0.64 38.69
CA GLY A 28 2.77 -0.38 40.13
C GLY A 28 3.71 0.74 40.60
N LEU A 29 4.06 1.66 39.70
CA LEU A 29 4.95 2.79 39.99
C LEU A 29 4.15 4.04 40.35
N SER A 30 4.73 4.89 41.19
CA SER A 30 4.05 6.11 41.68
C SER A 30 4.14 7.27 40.70
N THR A 31 5.22 7.35 39.92
CA THR A 31 5.48 8.46 38.99
C THR A 31 6.04 7.97 37.65
N THR A 32 5.83 8.74 36.60
CA THR A 32 6.36 8.42 35.26
C THR A 32 7.89 8.47 35.20
N SER A 33 8.53 9.24 36.10
CA SER A 33 9.99 9.24 36.22
C SER A 33 10.54 7.91 36.72
N ASP A 34 9.78 7.17 37.54
CA ASP A 34 10.20 5.86 38.05
C ASP A 34 10.21 4.79 36.94
N LEU A 35 9.48 5.02 35.84
CA LEU A 35 9.46 4.14 34.67
C LEU A 35 10.74 4.28 33.82
N ASN A 36 11.48 5.40 33.96
CA ASN A 36 12.70 5.62 33.20
C ASN A 36 13.83 4.75 33.74
N THR A 37 14.47 3.98 32.85
CA THR A 37 15.65 3.18 33.15
C THR A 37 16.80 3.58 32.25
N THR A 38 18.04 3.37 32.68
CA THR A 38 19.22 3.64 31.85
C THR A 38 19.17 2.92 30.50
N THR A 39 18.67 1.69 30.47
CA THR A 39 18.47 0.92 29.24
C THR A 39 17.36 1.51 28.37
N GLY A 40 16.24 1.93 28.97
CA GLY A 40 15.15 2.58 28.24
C GLY A 40 15.58 3.90 27.58
N ASP A 41 16.35 4.72 28.29
CA ASP A 41 16.90 5.97 27.76
C ASP A 41 17.91 5.74 26.63
N PHE A 42 18.73 4.69 26.75
CA PHE A 42 19.63 4.28 25.67
C PHE A 42 18.84 3.88 24.41
N ILE A 43 17.84 3.00 24.54
CA ILE A 43 17.00 2.57 23.41
C ILE A 43 16.25 3.76 22.80
N LYS A 44 15.70 4.65 23.62
CA LYS A 44 15.03 5.88 23.16
C LYS A 44 15.96 6.78 22.35
N THR A 45 17.21 6.91 22.76
CA THR A 45 18.23 7.66 22.03
C THR A 45 18.55 7.00 20.70
N GLU A 46 18.68 5.67 20.70
CA GLU A 46 18.98 4.90 19.50
C GLU A 46 17.85 4.94 18.47
N ILE A 47 16.59 4.85 18.90
CA ILE A 47 15.41 5.02 18.04
C ILE A 47 15.46 6.40 17.36
N LYS A 48 15.73 7.47 18.11
CA LYS A 48 15.84 8.83 17.54
C LYS A 48 16.97 8.93 16.52
N ARG A 49 18.13 8.32 16.80
CA ARG A 49 19.28 8.30 15.89
C ARG A 49 18.91 7.62 14.58
N VAL A 50 18.35 6.41 14.64
CA VAL A 50 17.97 5.64 13.44
C VAL A 50 16.88 6.35 12.63
N ARG A 51 15.86 6.91 13.28
CA ARG A 51 14.82 7.72 12.59
C ARG A 51 15.42 8.88 11.81
N SER A 52 16.38 9.58 12.41
CA SER A 52 17.07 10.71 11.77
C SER A 52 17.92 10.26 10.58
N GLU A 53 18.67 9.17 10.71
CA GLU A 53 19.49 8.61 9.62
C GLU A 53 18.64 8.14 8.43
N MET A 54 17.50 7.53 8.72
CA MET A 54 16.51 7.10 7.72
C MET A 54 15.65 8.26 7.21
N LYS A 55 15.82 9.47 7.76
CA LYS A 55 15.10 10.69 7.38
C LYS A 55 13.57 10.57 7.53
N LEU A 56 13.10 9.76 8.47
CA LEU A 56 11.67 9.50 8.69
C LEU A 56 10.89 10.76 9.08
N ASP A 57 11.55 11.67 9.82
CA ASP A 57 10.97 12.95 10.24
C ASP A 57 11.02 14.04 9.14
N THR A 58 11.40 13.69 7.90
CA THR A 58 11.44 14.67 6.79
C THR A 58 10.02 15.02 6.36
N THR A 59 9.62 16.27 6.56
CA THR A 59 8.35 16.79 6.03
C THR A 59 8.34 16.78 4.52
N LEU A 60 7.35 16.09 3.93
CA LEU A 60 7.11 15.99 2.50
C LEU A 60 6.09 17.04 2.03
N GLY A 61 5.13 17.40 2.87
CA GLY A 61 4.07 18.35 2.56
C GLY A 61 3.13 18.55 3.75
N CYS A 62 2.01 19.22 3.52
CA CYS A 62 1.02 19.54 4.55
C CYS A 62 -0.39 19.12 4.12
N ASN A 63 -0.94 18.07 4.73
CA ASN A 63 -2.28 17.57 4.45
C ASN A 63 -3.35 18.63 4.81
N PRO A 64 -4.12 19.14 3.83
CA PRO A 64 -5.13 20.17 4.06
C PRO A 64 -6.45 19.60 4.60
N TYR A 65 -6.63 18.28 4.61
CA TYR A 65 -7.89 17.65 4.96
C TYR A 65 -8.00 17.42 6.47
N THR A 66 -9.08 17.93 7.08
CA THR A 66 -9.27 18.01 8.53
C THR A 66 -9.83 16.75 9.18
N SER A 67 -10.31 15.77 8.41
CA SER A 67 -10.94 14.58 8.97
C SER A 67 -10.09 13.32 8.80
N PRO A 68 -9.75 12.60 9.89
CA PRO A 68 -9.35 11.19 9.80
C PRO A 68 -10.52 10.36 9.22
N LEU A 69 -10.29 9.08 8.92
CA LEU A 69 -11.31 8.17 8.38
C LEU A 69 -12.62 8.26 9.18
N SER A 70 -13.61 9.00 8.68
CA SER A 70 -14.95 8.91 9.24
C SER A 70 -15.47 7.51 8.89
N ARG A 71 -16.13 6.82 9.83
CA ARG A 71 -16.55 5.42 9.60
C ARG A 71 -17.48 5.27 8.39
N HIS A 72 -18.14 6.34 7.97
CA HIS A 72 -19.18 6.34 6.93
C HIS A 72 -18.73 6.92 5.59
N HIS A 73 -17.60 7.63 5.54
CA HIS A 73 -16.97 8.09 4.29
C HIS A 73 -15.48 7.94 4.49
N GLN A 74 -14.83 7.14 3.65
CA GLN A 74 -13.44 6.75 3.83
C GLN A 74 -12.55 7.60 2.91
N PRO A 75 -12.25 8.86 3.29
CA PRO A 75 -11.84 9.89 2.34
C PRO A 75 -10.44 9.64 1.80
N ILE A 76 -9.65 8.79 2.48
CA ILE A 76 -8.32 8.38 2.04
C ILE A 76 -8.36 7.50 0.80
N PHE A 77 -9.38 6.64 0.64
CA PHE A 77 -9.49 5.79 -0.54
C PHE A 77 -10.01 6.59 -1.72
N ASP A 78 -10.94 7.51 -1.50
CA ASP A 78 -11.35 8.47 -2.53
C ASP A 78 -10.18 9.37 -2.95
N LEU A 79 -9.37 9.83 -1.99
CA LEU A 79 -8.16 10.58 -2.28
C LEU A 79 -7.16 9.74 -3.08
N MET A 80 -6.94 8.49 -2.67
CA MET A 80 -6.07 7.54 -3.36
C MET A 80 -6.50 7.36 -4.81
N LEU A 81 -7.75 6.97 -5.01
CA LEU A 81 -8.29 6.59 -6.31
C LEU A 81 -8.53 7.79 -7.22
N ASN A 82 -8.99 8.93 -6.69
CA ASN A 82 -9.39 10.07 -7.53
C ASN A 82 -8.31 11.14 -7.67
N LYS A 83 -7.23 11.10 -6.87
CA LYS A 83 -6.15 12.10 -6.92
C LYS A 83 -4.76 11.49 -7.00
N VAL A 84 -4.43 10.57 -6.11
CA VAL A 84 -3.06 10.04 -5.98
C VAL A 84 -2.71 9.11 -7.15
N TRP A 85 -3.57 8.15 -7.46
CA TRP A 85 -3.39 7.23 -8.60
C TRP A 85 -3.39 7.95 -9.94
N PRO A 86 -4.38 8.79 -10.29
CA PRO A 86 -4.35 9.55 -11.53
C PRO A 86 -3.07 10.37 -11.71
N PHE A 87 -2.55 10.95 -10.62
CA PHE A 87 -1.27 11.67 -10.61
C PHE A 87 -0.08 10.75 -10.95
N GLY A 88 0.08 9.63 -10.25
CA GLY A 88 1.25 8.76 -10.42
C GLY A 88 1.22 7.90 -11.69
N LEU A 89 0.02 7.55 -12.16
CA LEU A 89 -0.20 6.72 -13.35
C LEU A 89 -0.38 7.55 -14.62
N LYS A 90 -0.41 8.89 -14.50
CA LYS A 90 -0.56 9.84 -15.63
C LYS A 90 -1.76 9.54 -16.52
N VAL A 91 -2.87 9.13 -15.90
CA VAL A 91 -4.02 8.60 -16.65
C VAL A 91 -4.64 9.65 -17.57
N GLU A 92 -4.62 10.91 -17.13
CA GLU A 92 -5.14 12.06 -17.89
C GLU A 92 -4.44 12.25 -19.26
N GLU A 93 -3.22 11.76 -19.43
CA GLU A 93 -2.44 11.93 -20.67
C GLU A 93 -2.88 10.96 -21.78
N THR A 94 -3.70 9.95 -21.46
CA THR A 94 -3.92 8.81 -22.36
C THR A 94 -5.22 8.86 -23.17
N ASN A 95 -6.18 9.75 -22.85
CA ASN A 95 -7.54 9.74 -23.42
C ASN A 95 -8.25 8.36 -23.37
N ILE A 96 -7.78 7.43 -22.53
CA ILE A 96 -8.35 6.09 -22.41
C ILE A 96 -9.22 6.04 -21.16
N ASN A 97 -10.38 5.40 -21.27
CA ASN A 97 -11.23 5.07 -20.14
C ASN A 97 -10.47 4.14 -19.18
N TYR A 98 -10.34 4.54 -17.92
CA TYR A 98 -9.65 3.75 -16.90
C TYR A 98 -10.62 3.30 -15.83
N PHE A 99 -10.33 2.14 -15.25
CA PHE A 99 -11.01 1.65 -14.07
C PHE A 99 -9.95 1.19 -13.07
N GLY A 100 -9.87 1.82 -11.92
CA GLY A 100 -8.91 1.47 -10.87
C GLY A 100 -9.56 0.59 -9.82
N ILE A 101 -8.90 -0.49 -9.42
CA ILE A 101 -9.32 -1.37 -8.32
C ILE A 101 -8.21 -1.46 -7.28
N PHE A 102 -8.55 -1.20 -6.02
CA PHE A 102 -7.60 -1.12 -4.92
C PHE A 102 -8.12 -1.78 -3.64
N SER A 103 -7.36 -2.71 -3.07
CA SER A 103 -7.70 -3.33 -1.78
C SER A 103 -7.55 -2.37 -0.60
N ARG A 104 -8.52 -2.42 0.32
CA ARG A 104 -8.50 -1.78 1.64
C ARG A 104 -7.23 -2.10 2.40
N GLY A 105 -6.76 -3.35 2.27
CA GLY A 105 -5.56 -3.82 2.96
C GLY A 105 -4.29 -3.07 2.57
N GLY A 106 -4.27 -2.39 1.43
CA GLY A 106 -3.15 -1.58 0.94
C GLY A 106 -2.93 -0.28 1.74
N ILE A 107 -3.97 0.24 2.40
CA ILE A 107 -3.86 1.37 3.34
C ILE A 107 -3.90 0.84 4.78
N ARG A 108 -2.89 1.16 5.57
CA ARG A 108 -2.70 0.60 6.92
C ARG A 108 -3.00 1.58 8.05
N TYR A 109 -3.13 2.86 7.74
CA TYR A 109 -3.34 3.89 8.75
C TYR A 109 -4.08 5.10 8.22
N ASP A 110 -4.47 5.99 9.13
CA ASP A 110 -5.04 7.28 8.79
C ASP A 110 -3.95 8.28 8.42
N LEU A 111 -4.33 9.29 7.63
CA LEU A 111 -3.48 10.43 7.35
C LEU A 111 -4.06 11.68 8.02
N TYR A 112 -3.40 12.13 9.08
CA TYR A 112 -3.86 13.26 9.88
C TYR A 112 -3.61 14.61 9.20
N PRO A 113 -4.38 15.66 9.53
CA PRO A 113 -4.13 17.03 9.06
C PRO A 113 -2.77 17.56 9.54
N GLY A 114 -2.17 18.46 8.75
CA GLY A 114 -0.93 19.14 9.10
C GLY A 114 0.29 18.53 8.40
N ASN A 115 1.46 18.62 9.04
CA ASN A 115 2.72 18.15 8.45
C ASN A 115 2.65 16.64 8.18
N VAL A 116 2.93 16.26 6.94
CA VAL A 116 3.09 14.88 6.51
C VAL A 116 4.56 14.62 6.29
N ASN A 117 5.12 13.70 7.05
CA ASN A 117 6.51 13.27 6.95
C ASN A 117 6.63 11.93 6.19
N LEU A 118 7.86 11.46 5.98
CA LEU A 118 8.12 10.20 5.30
C LEU A 118 7.59 8.99 6.10
N ASP A 119 7.70 9.01 7.42
CA ASP A 119 7.15 7.99 8.32
C ASP A 119 5.64 7.82 8.15
N ASP A 120 4.90 8.92 7.99
CA ASP A 120 3.46 8.92 7.80
C ASP A 120 3.08 8.21 6.49
N ILE A 121 3.84 8.45 5.41
CA ILE A 121 3.59 7.78 4.11
C ILE A 121 3.90 6.29 4.16
N ILE A 122 5.01 5.90 4.80
CA ILE A 122 5.37 4.49 4.97
C ILE A 122 4.33 3.79 5.86
N THR A 123 3.86 4.45 6.92
CA THR A 123 2.84 3.93 7.82
C THR A 123 1.48 3.82 7.11
N LEU A 124 1.15 4.77 6.24
CA LEU A 124 -0.06 4.78 5.43
C LEU A 124 -0.08 3.65 4.39
N SER A 125 0.99 3.54 3.59
CA SER A 125 1.09 2.61 2.45
C SER A 125 2.48 1.96 2.43
N PRO A 126 2.72 0.90 3.23
CA PRO A 126 4.04 0.31 3.42
C PRO A 126 4.44 -0.67 2.30
N PHE A 127 3.49 -1.03 1.42
CA PHE A 127 3.76 -1.98 0.35
C PHE A 127 4.31 -1.24 -0.84
N HIS A 128 5.41 -1.73 -1.41
CA HIS A 128 5.98 -1.24 -2.67
C HIS A 128 5.34 -1.99 -3.85
N ASN A 129 4.01 -1.94 -3.94
CA ASN A 129 3.28 -2.66 -4.98
C ASN A 129 3.47 -2.00 -6.33
N GLU A 130 3.81 -2.82 -7.33
CA GLU A 130 3.79 -2.42 -8.73
C GLU A 130 2.36 -2.41 -9.27
N PHE A 131 2.11 -1.61 -10.29
CA PHE A 131 0.81 -1.55 -10.96
C PHE A 131 0.77 -2.42 -12.21
N TYR A 132 -0.41 -2.95 -12.51
CA TYR A 132 -0.69 -3.76 -13.69
C TYR A 132 -1.93 -3.21 -14.40
N VAL A 133 -2.00 -3.43 -15.71
CA VAL A 133 -3.15 -3.08 -16.55
C VAL A 133 -3.64 -4.28 -17.34
N ALA A 134 -4.93 -4.54 -17.22
CA ALA A 134 -5.70 -5.39 -18.11
C ALA A 134 -6.41 -4.47 -19.13
N PRO A 135 -5.97 -4.41 -20.39
CA PRO A 135 -6.57 -3.52 -21.38
C PRO A 135 -7.90 -4.05 -21.90
N ASN A 136 -8.75 -3.14 -22.37
CA ASN A 136 -10.01 -3.44 -23.06
C ASN A 136 -10.93 -4.39 -22.28
N VAL A 137 -11.04 -4.20 -20.96
CA VAL A 137 -12.03 -4.91 -20.14
C VAL A 137 -13.40 -4.29 -20.41
N PRO A 138 -14.41 -5.08 -20.85
CA PRO A 138 -15.76 -4.55 -21.04
C PRO A 138 -16.35 -3.98 -19.76
N GLY A 139 -17.04 -2.84 -19.85
CA GLY A 139 -17.66 -2.19 -18.69
C GLY A 139 -18.64 -3.11 -17.95
N MET A 140 -19.37 -3.96 -18.67
CA MET A 140 -20.25 -4.97 -18.05
C MET A 140 -19.50 -5.92 -17.11
N MET A 141 -18.26 -6.31 -17.45
CA MET A 141 -17.45 -7.15 -16.57
C MET A 141 -17.03 -6.40 -15.30
N LEU A 142 -16.73 -5.10 -15.42
CA LEU A 142 -16.37 -4.26 -14.28
C LEU A 142 -17.55 -4.04 -13.33
N ILE A 143 -18.74 -3.80 -13.87
CA ILE A 143 -19.99 -3.70 -13.09
C ILE A 143 -20.25 -5.02 -12.34
N ASN A 144 -20.12 -6.16 -13.02
CA ASN A 144 -20.29 -7.46 -12.40
C ASN A 144 -19.22 -7.73 -11.32
N LEU A 145 -17.99 -7.30 -11.55
CA LEU A 145 -16.89 -7.45 -10.60
C LEU A 145 -17.16 -6.65 -9.32
N THR A 146 -17.69 -5.42 -9.42
CA THR A 146 -18.02 -4.59 -8.25
C THR A 146 -19.28 -5.03 -7.51
N ASN A 147 -20.20 -5.74 -8.17
CA ASN A 147 -21.46 -6.19 -7.59
C ASN A 147 -21.38 -7.59 -6.94
N ARG A 148 -20.23 -8.26 -7.01
CA ARG A 148 -20.08 -9.64 -6.53
C ARG A 148 -19.91 -9.68 -5.01
N ASP A 149 -20.74 -10.49 -4.33
CA ASP A 149 -20.55 -10.82 -2.92
C ASP A 149 -19.15 -11.42 -2.71
N GLY A 150 -18.42 -10.92 -1.71
CA GLY A 150 -17.01 -11.31 -1.49
C GLY A 150 -15.99 -10.33 -2.05
N PHE A 151 -16.40 -9.32 -2.83
CA PHE A 151 -15.60 -8.12 -3.10
C PHE A 151 -15.55 -7.18 -1.88
N TYR A 152 -15.62 -7.75 -0.68
CA TYR A 152 -15.60 -7.01 0.57
C TYR A 152 -14.19 -6.56 0.84
N GLY A 153 -14.00 -5.24 0.77
CA GLY A 153 -12.74 -4.61 1.10
C GLY A 153 -11.92 -4.20 -0.10
N THR A 154 -12.55 -4.00 -1.25
CA THR A 154 -11.89 -3.40 -2.41
C THR A 154 -12.68 -2.17 -2.84
N TYR A 155 -11.97 -1.08 -3.11
CA TYR A 155 -12.54 0.13 -3.67
C TYR A 155 -12.29 0.17 -5.17
N ALA A 156 -13.24 0.73 -5.89
CA ALA A 156 -13.13 0.94 -7.32
C ALA A 156 -13.39 2.40 -7.67
N THR A 157 -12.72 2.89 -8.70
CA THR A 157 -13.01 4.19 -9.31
C THR A 157 -12.89 4.10 -10.82
N SER A 158 -13.41 5.11 -11.51
CA SER A 158 -13.18 5.32 -12.93
C SER A 158 -13.05 6.82 -13.21
N ASN A 159 -12.37 7.20 -14.31
CA ASN A 159 -12.41 8.59 -14.80
C ASN A 159 -13.80 9.00 -15.33
N ALA A 160 -14.66 8.04 -15.62
CA ALA A 160 -15.97 8.29 -16.19
C ALA A 160 -17.02 7.39 -15.55
N THR A 161 -18.28 7.72 -15.76
CA THR A 161 -19.37 6.78 -15.54
C THR A 161 -19.10 5.50 -16.33
N VAL A 162 -19.22 4.33 -15.69
CA VAL A 162 -18.97 3.05 -16.35
C VAL A 162 -20.14 2.69 -17.24
N ASP A 163 -19.93 2.77 -18.55
CA ASP A 163 -20.87 2.31 -19.56
C ASP A 163 -20.66 0.80 -19.80
N PRO A 164 -21.70 -0.04 -19.69
CA PRO A 164 -21.59 -1.48 -19.87
C PRO A 164 -21.06 -1.90 -21.25
N PHE A 165 -21.20 -1.05 -22.27
CA PHE A 165 -20.82 -1.32 -23.65
C PHE A 165 -19.44 -0.79 -24.03
N ASP A 166 -18.86 0.09 -23.20
CA ASP A 166 -17.51 0.60 -23.41
C ASP A 166 -16.43 -0.37 -22.93
N SER A 167 -15.19 -0.07 -23.32
CA SER A 167 -13.99 -0.80 -22.90
C SER A 167 -13.08 0.08 -22.05
N TYR A 168 -12.51 -0.52 -21.01
CA TYR A 168 -11.71 0.18 -20.01
C TYR A 168 -10.34 -0.48 -19.85
N ASN A 169 -9.33 0.31 -19.53
CA ASN A 169 -8.10 -0.19 -18.96
C ASN A 169 -8.31 -0.39 -17.45
N LEU A 170 -8.43 -1.65 -17.04
CA LEU A 170 -8.48 -2.00 -15.62
C LEU A 170 -7.06 -1.94 -15.04
N VAL A 171 -6.84 -1.00 -14.13
CA VAL A 171 -5.60 -0.84 -13.37
C VAL A 171 -5.77 -1.48 -12.00
N MET A 172 -4.77 -2.25 -11.59
CA MET A 172 -4.75 -2.96 -10.30
C MET A 172 -3.33 -2.99 -9.72
N GLU A 173 -3.24 -3.21 -8.41
CA GLU A 173 -1.97 -3.48 -7.76
C GLU A 173 -1.52 -4.93 -7.97
N GLY A 174 -0.21 -5.15 -7.90
CA GLY A 174 0.38 -6.48 -8.04
C GLY A 174 -0.11 -7.48 -7.01
N TYR A 175 -0.48 -7.01 -5.81
CA TYR A 175 -1.06 -7.83 -4.74
C TYR A 175 -2.44 -8.39 -5.13
N ASP A 176 -3.33 -7.54 -5.65
CA ASP A 176 -4.71 -7.92 -6.01
C ASP A 176 -4.79 -8.70 -7.34
N ARG A 177 -3.70 -8.71 -8.11
CA ARG A 177 -3.66 -9.24 -9.48
C ARG A 177 -4.14 -10.70 -9.59
N PRO A 178 -3.64 -11.70 -8.83
CA PRO A 178 -4.02 -13.10 -9.06
C PRO A 178 -5.53 -13.34 -8.92
N ASP A 179 -6.14 -12.74 -7.90
CA ASP A 179 -7.56 -12.91 -7.60
C ASP A 179 -8.44 -12.18 -8.62
N LEU A 180 -8.08 -10.95 -9.00
CA LEU A 180 -8.79 -10.20 -10.03
C LEU A 180 -8.74 -10.90 -11.39
N LEU A 181 -7.58 -11.46 -11.77
CA LEU A 181 -7.46 -12.18 -13.03
C LEU A 181 -8.22 -13.50 -13.05
N SER A 182 -8.27 -14.20 -11.91
CA SER A 182 -9.11 -15.39 -11.77
C SER A 182 -10.59 -15.05 -12.00
N HIS A 183 -11.08 -13.96 -11.40
CA HIS A 183 -12.46 -13.51 -11.59
C HIS A 183 -12.74 -13.03 -13.02
N LEU A 184 -11.83 -12.26 -13.63
CA LEU A 184 -11.95 -11.83 -15.02
C LEU A 184 -11.99 -13.03 -15.98
N ALA A 185 -11.13 -14.03 -15.78
CA ALA A 185 -11.10 -15.25 -16.59
C ALA A 185 -12.40 -16.05 -16.48
N GLN A 186 -13.00 -16.14 -15.28
CA GLN A 186 -14.32 -16.76 -15.09
C GLN A 186 -15.43 -16.04 -15.88
N MET A 187 -15.29 -14.72 -16.10
CA MET A 187 -16.20 -13.92 -16.91
C MET A 187 -15.86 -13.95 -18.42
N GLY A 188 -14.85 -14.72 -18.83
CA GLY A 188 -14.46 -14.88 -20.23
C GLY A 188 -13.48 -13.82 -20.74
N TYR A 189 -12.87 -13.02 -19.87
CA TYR A 189 -11.78 -12.13 -20.28
C TYR A 189 -10.53 -12.95 -20.67
N SER A 190 -10.04 -12.73 -21.89
CA SER A 190 -8.87 -13.43 -22.44
C SER A 190 -7.71 -12.48 -22.79
N GLY A 191 -7.78 -11.23 -22.34
CA GLY A 191 -6.75 -10.21 -22.64
C GLY A 191 -5.46 -10.43 -21.85
N SER A 192 -4.34 -9.99 -22.43
CA SER A 192 -3.03 -10.06 -21.76
C SER A 192 -2.88 -8.94 -20.74
N VAL A 193 -2.51 -9.29 -19.52
CA VAL A 193 -2.20 -8.33 -18.46
C VAL A 193 -0.72 -7.98 -18.53
N ARG A 194 -0.40 -6.71 -18.44
CA ARG A 194 0.98 -6.22 -18.45
C ARG A 194 1.23 -5.31 -17.27
N ARG A 195 2.50 -5.22 -16.87
CA ARG A 195 2.93 -4.20 -15.91
C ARG A 195 2.62 -2.81 -16.47
N TYR A 196 2.10 -1.93 -15.63
CA TYR A 196 1.88 -0.54 -15.98
C TYR A 196 3.24 0.15 -16.13
N ASP A 197 3.40 1.00 -17.14
CA ASP A 197 4.67 1.66 -17.43
C ASP A 197 4.85 2.87 -16.50
N THR A 198 5.14 2.58 -15.24
CA THR A 198 5.50 3.57 -14.22
C THR A 198 6.70 3.07 -13.44
N SER A 199 7.62 3.98 -13.15
CA SER A 199 8.73 3.73 -12.23
C SER A 199 8.30 3.83 -10.77
N LEU A 200 7.06 4.24 -10.49
CA LEU A 200 6.57 4.51 -9.16
C LEU A 200 5.78 3.31 -8.63
N ASP A 201 6.15 2.85 -7.44
CA ASP A 201 5.28 1.99 -6.62
C ASP A 201 4.26 2.83 -5.83
N THR A 202 3.32 2.16 -5.20
CA THR A 202 2.27 2.75 -4.35
C THR A 202 2.78 3.75 -3.30
N THR A 203 3.82 3.39 -2.53
CA THR A 203 4.42 4.26 -1.50
C THR A 203 5.06 5.50 -2.12
N THR A 204 5.72 5.32 -3.27
CA THR A 204 6.41 6.37 -3.99
C THR A 204 5.42 7.34 -4.63
N ILE A 205 4.32 6.84 -5.23
CA ILE A 205 3.26 7.69 -5.78
C ILE A 205 2.69 8.60 -4.69
N TRP A 206 2.42 8.07 -3.49
CA TRP A 206 1.99 8.88 -2.34
C TRP A 206 3.00 9.97 -1.99
N SER A 207 4.27 9.59 -1.85
CA SER A 207 5.35 10.51 -1.50
C SER A 207 5.47 11.66 -2.51
N GLU A 208 5.46 11.34 -3.80
CA GLU A 208 5.55 12.32 -4.88
C GLU A 208 4.29 13.17 -4.99
N PHE A 209 3.10 12.59 -4.79
CA PHE A 209 1.84 13.32 -4.76
C PHE A 209 1.84 14.38 -3.66
N VAL A 210 2.23 14.00 -2.43
CA VAL A 210 2.27 14.91 -1.28
C VAL A 210 3.25 16.05 -1.53
N LYS A 211 4.47 15.75 -1.98
CA LYS A 211 5.47 16.79 -2.34
C LYS A 211 4.95 17.75 -3.39
N ALA A 212 4.25 17.25 -4.40
CA ALA A 212 3.81 18.03 -5.54
C ALA A 212 2.53 18.84 -5.27
N LYS A 213 1.59 18.31 -4.47
CA LYS A 213 0.23 18.85 -4.34
C LYS A 213 -0.04 19.50 -2.99
N TRP A 214 0.71 19.16 -1.94
CA TRP A 214 0.46 19.63 -0.58
C TRP A 214 1.56 20.55 -0.08
N LEU A 215 1.65 21.72 -0.71
CA LEU A 215 2.59 22.74 -0.29
C LEU A 215 2.26 23.21 1.14
N CYS A 216 3.24 23.10 2.03
CA CYS A 216 3.15 23.76 3.32
C CYS A 216 3.15 25.26 3.09
N HIS A 217 2.18 25.96 3.67
CA HIS A 217 2.25 27.40 3.74
C HIS A 217 3.51 27.72 4.55
N SER A 218 4.52 28.30 3.90
CA SER A 218 5.59 28.94 4.63
C SER A 218 4.89 29.93 5.53
N THR A 219 4.89 29.66 6.83
CA THR A 219 4.58 30.73 7.77
C THR A 219 5.71 31.72 7.53
N ASN A 220 5.44 32.72 6.70
CA ASN A 220 6.15 33.98 6.73
C ASN A 220 5.74 34.59 8.08
N ASP A 221 6.19 33.94 9.15
CA ASP A 221 6.21 34.52 10.46
C ASP A 221 7.17 35.67 10.31
N GLY A 222 6.58 36.84 10.08
CA GLY A 222 7.12 38.12 10.48
C GLY A 222 7.31 38.16 11.99
N SER A 223 7.95 37.15 12.57
CA SER A 223 8.77 37.27 13.76
C SER A 223 9.87 38.25 13.39
N SER A 224 9.49 39.51 13.52
CA SER A 224 10.32 40.68 13.73
C SER A 224 11.14 40.41 15.00
N SER A 225 12.13 39.52 14.86
CA SER A 225 13.20 39.37 15.82
C SER A 225 14.07 40.61 15.68
N SER A 226 13.72 41.63 16.44
CA SER A 226 14.64 42.68 16.88
C SER A 226 15.77 42.04 17.68
N SER A 227 16.74 41.44 16.99
CA SER A 227 18.01 41.01 17.57
C SER A 227 19.12 41.85 16.95
N SER A 228 19.35 42.98 17.60
CA SER A 228 20.63 43.66 17.63
C SER A 228 21.72 42.70 18.12
N SER A 229 22.55 42.19 17.21
CA SER A 229 23.94 41.85 17.54
C SER A 229 24.76 41.72 16.27
N SER A 230 25.64 42.70 16.09
CA SER A 230 26.75 42.72 15.15
C SER A 230 27.66 41.49 15.32
N GLY A 231 27.87 40.75 14.22
CA GLY A 231 28.84 39.68 14.13
C GLY A 231 29.01 39.26 12.68
N GLY A 232 29.71 40.08 11.89
CA GLY A 232 29.98 39.80 10.48
C GLY A 232 30.90 38.58 10.33
N VAL A 233 30.35 37.46 9.87
CA VAL A 233 31.12 36.31 9.39
C VAL A 233 31.18 36.40 7.87
N SER A 234 32.41 36.46 7.35
CA SER A 234 32.72 36.61 5.93
C SER A 234 32.29 35.38 5.13
N VAL A 235 31.34 35.59 4.20
CA VAL A 235 30.73 34.57 3.33
C VAL A 235 31.75 33.93 2.35
N ASN A 236 32.93 34.53 2.20
CA ASN A 236 33.99 34.03 1.31
C ASN A 236 34.66 32.72 1.81
N GLY A 237 34.50 32.36 3.09
CA GLY A 237 35.04 31.10 3.64
C GLY A 237 34.22 29.84 3.31
N LEU A 238 32.91 29.99 3.09
CA LEU A 238 32.01 28.86 2.93
C LEU A 238 32.09 28.24 1.52
N ILE A 239 32.30 29.07 0.50
CA ILE A 239 32.41 28.63 -0.91
C ILE A 239 33.72 27.86 -1.16
N ALA A 240 34.81 28.26 -0.51
CA ALA A 240 36.09 27.57 -0.60
C ALA A 240 36.06 26.17 0.04
N GLY A 241 35.32 26.00 1.15
CA GLY A 241 35.18 24.70 1.82
C GLY A 241 34.42 23.66 0.98
N MET A 242 33.37 24.08 0.27
CA MET A 242 32.57 23.16 -0.57
C MET A 242 33.33 22.68 -1.80
N ALA A 243 34.18 23.51 -2.41
CA ALA A 243 34.96 23.13 -3.58
C ALA A 243 36.01 22.03 -3.25
N VAL A 244 36.65 22.11 -2.08
CA VAL A 244 37.62 21.10 -1.63
C VAL A 244 36.93 19.77 -1.29
N GLY A 245 35.76 19.83 -0.65
CA GLY A 245 34.97 18.63 -0.34
C GLY A 245 34.56 17.86 -1.60
N LEU A 246 34.06 18.56 -2.62
CA LEU A 246 33.67 17.96 -3.90
C LEU A 246 34.86 17.34 -4.65
N ALA A 247 36.02 18.00 -4.65
CA ALA A 247 37.23 17.47 -5.29
C ALA A 247 37.71 16.15 -4.65
N LEU A 248 37.64 16.04 -3.33
CA LEU A 248 38.02 14.81 -2.61
C LEU A 248 37.04 13.65 -2.88
N VAL A 249 35.75 13.93 -3.01
CA VAL A 249 34.74 12.92 -3.40
C VAL A 249 34.99 12.41 -4.82
N PHE A 250 35.25 13.30 -5.77
CA PHE A 250 35.59 12.90 -7.14
C PHE A 250 36.89 12.09 -7.22
N LEU A 251 37.91 12.45 -6.43
CA LEU A 251 39.16 11.69 -6.35
C LEU A 251 38.92 10.28 -5.77
N GLY A 252 38.09 10.16 -4.72
CA GLY A 252 37.72 8.88 -4.13
C GLY A 252 36.97 7.97 -5.11
N LEU A 253 36.00 8.52 -5.84
CA LEU A 253 35.27 7.79 -6.88
C LEU A 253 36.19 7.37 -8.03
N PHE A 254 37.08 8.26 -8.48
CA PHE A 254 38.03 7.96 -9.54
C PHE A 254 38.97 6.81 -9.15
N LEU A 255 39.48 6.79 -7.92
CA LEU A 255 40.31 5.70 -7.41
C LEU A 255 39.53 4.38 -7.27
N LEU A 256 38.25 4.44 -6.91
CA LEU A 256 37.36 3.28 -6.86
C LEU A 256 37.18 2.66 -8.25
N PHE A 257 36.89 3.49 -9.26
CA PHE A 257 36.77 3.04 -10.65
C PHE A 257 38.08 2.48 -11.20
N TYR A 258 39.22 3.08 -10.87
CA TYR A 258 40.53 2.59 -11.29
C TYR A 258 40.87 1.22 -10.70
N LYS A 259 40.43 0.94 -9.46
CA LYS A 259 40.58 -0.39 -8.83
C LYS A 259 39.63 -1.45 -9.40
N LEU A 260 38.46 -1.07 -9.91
CA LEU A 260 37.46 -2.00 -10.44
C LEU A 260 37.66 -2.33 -11.93
N ALA A 261 38.38 -1.50 -12.68
CA ALA A 261 38.65 -1.71 -14.11
C ALA A 261 39.31 -3.06 -14.48
N PRO A 262 40.19 -3.68 -13.66
CA PRO A 262 40.77 -4.99 -13.99
C PRO A 262 39.79 -6.16 -13.90
N CYS A 263 38.72 -6.05 -13.09
CA CYS A 263 37.78 -7.15 -12.86
C CYS A 263 36.82 -7.38 -14.03
N LEU A 264 36.59 -6.39 -14.89
CA LEU A 264 35.66 -6.50 -16.01
C LEU A 264 36.29 -7.14 -17.27
N LYS A 265 37.60 -7.39 -17.29
CA LYS A 265 38.28 -7.89 -18.50
C LYS A 265 38.36 -9.42 -18.62
N ASN A 266 37.93 -10.18 -17.61
CA ASN A 266 38.10 -11.64 -17.57
C ASN A 266 36.79 -12.46 -17.65
N GLY A 267 35.65 -11.84 -17.96
CA GLY A 267 34.34 -12.52 -17.96
C GLY A 267 33.87 -13.14 -19.28
N ALA A 268 34.67 -13.10 -20.35
CA ALA A 268 34.25 -13.57 -21.67
C ALA A 268 35.15 -14.71 -22.17
N ASN A 269 35.00 -15.91 -21.60
CA ASN A 269 35.23 -17.19 -22.28
C ASN A 269 34.96 -18.36 -21.32
N GLY A 270 33.84 -19.05 -21.50
CA GLY A 270 33.49 -20.22 -20.68
C GLY A 270 32.22 -20.92 -21.17
N ARG A 271 32.23 -21.37 -22.43
CA ARG A 271 31.27 -22.34 -22.97
C ARG A 271 31.68 -23.74 -22.46
N GLY A 272 30.84 -24.40 -21.69
CA GLY A 272 31.02 -25.79 -21.27
C GLY A 272 29.68 -26.48 -21.18
N ASN A 273 29.42 -27.36 -22.15
CA ASN A 273 28.31 -28.31 -22.14
C ASN A 273 28.59 -29.38 -21.08
N THR A 274 27.60 -29.72 -20.26
CA THR A 274 27.62 -30.97 -19.49
C THR A 274 26.33 -31.75 -19.74
N GLU A 275 26.53 -32.89 -20.41
CA GLU A 275 25.58 -33.99 -20.55
C GLU A 275 25.14 -34.50 -19.17
N LEU A 276 23.84 -34.71 -19.02
CA LEU A 276 23.24 -35.36 -17.87
C LEU A 276 22.80 -36.77 -18.29
N SER A 277 23.61 -37.78 -17.95
CA SER A 277 23.26 -39.20 -18.10
C SER A 277 23.05 -39.85 -16.74
N GLY A 278 21.83 -40.40 -16.58
CA GLY A 278 21.57 -41.74 -16.03
C GLY A 278 22.09 -42.10 -14.64
N MET A 279 21.19 -42.18 -13.67
CA MET A 279 21.23 -43.25 -12.68
C MET A 279 19.83 -43.81 -12.43
N ALA A 280 19.71 -45.09 -12.78
CA ALA A 280 18.61 -45.98 -12.43
C ALA A 280 18.86 -46.60 -11.05
N GLY A 281 17.79 -46.98 -10.35
CA GLY A 281 17.85 -48.03 -9.33
C GLY A 281 16.94 -47.80 -8.12
N GLY A 282 16.04 -48.75 -7.89
CA GLY A 282 15.46 -48.97 -6.56
C GLY A 282 13.95 -49.20 -6.55
N GLY A 283 13.50 -50.41 -6.91
CA GLY A 283 12.16 -50.89 -6.61
C GLY A 283 12.05 -51.45 -5.18
N GLY A 284 10.82 -51.45 -4.64
CA GLY A 284 10.43 -52.20 -3.44
C GLY A 284 9.05 -51.78 -2.92
N PRO A 285 8.22 -52.68 -2.36
CA PRO A 285 6.78 -52.70 -2.69
C PRO A 285 5.79 -52.46 -1.52
N SER A 286 4.53 -52.26 -1.92
CA SER A 286 3.26 -52.67 -1.29
C SER A 286 2.80 -52.14 0.08
N SER A 287 1.65 -51.47 0.06
CA SER A 287 0.40 -51.78 0.82
C SER A 287 -0.64 -50.71 0.45
N VAL A 288 -1.71 -51.01 -0.29
CA VAL A 288 -2.99 -51.63 0.14
C VAL A 288 -3.59 -50.93 1.37
N VAL A 289 -4.49 -49.98 1.14
CA VAL A 289 -5.72 -49.78 1.95
C VAL A 289 -6.85 -49.35 1.01
N GLU A 290 -7.90 -50.16 1.00
CA GLU A 290 -9.19 -49.95 0.33
C GLU A 290 -10.02 -48.86 1.02
N GLY A 291 -10.83 -48.16 0.21
CA GLY A 291 -12.27 -48.09 0.46
C GLY A 291 -12.79 -46.92 1.30
N ALA A 292 -13.35 -45.91 0.62
CA ALA A 292 -14.66 -45.37 0.98
C ALA A 292 -15.26 -44.64 -0.22
N SER A 293 -16.26 -45.31 -0.82
CA SER A 293 -17.21 -44.75 -1.77
C SER A 293 -18.17 -43.84 -1.00
N VAL A 294 -18.35 -42.60 -1.47
CA VAL A 294 -19.50 -41.76 -1.09
C VAL A 294 -20.07 -41.16 -2.37
N ALA A 295 -21.37 -41.37 -2.51
CA ALA A 295 -22.19 -41.13 -3.68
C ALA A 295 -22.34 -39.65 -4.03
N GLU A 296 -22.47 -39.39 -5.33
CA GLU A 296 -23.06 -38.17 -5.89
C GLU A 296 -24.52 -38.00 -5.43
N PRO A 297 -25.00 -36.75 -5.45
CA PRO A 297 -26.29 -36.53 -6.09
C PRO A 297 -26.17 -35.53 -7.24
N SER A 298 -26.68 -35.99 -8.37
CA SER A 298 -26.95 -35.25 -9.59
C SER A 298 -28.07 -34.21 -9.39
N SER A 299 -28.09 -33.25 -10.32
CA SER A 299 -29.21 -32.41 -10.75
C SER A 299 -29.78 -31.35 -9.80
N VAL A 300 -29.51 -30.07 -10.12
CA VAL A 300 -30.54 -29.12 -10.60
C VAL A 300 -29.86 -28.16 -11.58
N ILE A 301 -30.05 -28.39 -12.88
CA ILE A 301 -29.94 -27.36 -13.92
C ILE A 301 -31.38 -27.07 -14.31
N GLU A 302 -31.90 -25.91 -13.93
CA GLU A 302 -33.05 -25.31 -14.60
C GLU A 302 -32.91 -23.79 -14.68
N GLN A 303 -32.87 -23.33 -15.93
CA GLN A 303 -33.49 -22.12 -16.46
C GLN A 303 -32.93 -20.75 -16.03
N ILE A 304 -31.99 -20.24 -16.84
CA ILE A 304 -31.98 -18.82 -17.22
C ILE A 304 -32.26 -18.77 -18.72
N SER A 305 -33.53 -18.60 -19.07
CA SER A 305 -33.99 -18.32 -20.43
C SER A 305 -34.00 -16.81 -20.67
N ALA A 306 -33.44 -16.42 -21.82
CA ALA A 306 -33.72 -15.20 -22.59
C ALA A 306 -33.38 -13.84 -21.94
N ILE A 307 -32.23 -13.30 -22.32
CA ILE A 307 -32.03 -11.85 -22.37
C ILE A 307 -32.51 -11.39 -23.76
N ASP A 308 -33.52 -10.52 -23.75
CA ASP A 308 -34.07 -9.84 -24.92
C ASP A 308 -33.06 -8.77 -25.43
N PRO A 309 -32.53 -8.88 -26.65
CA PRO A 309 -31.54 -7.94 -27.18
C PRO A 309 -32.12 -6.59 -27.63
N GLU A 310 -33.42 -6.32 -27.48
CA GLU A 310 -34.06 -5.11 -28.02
C GLU A 310 -34.61 -4.09 -26.99
N ASN A 311 -34.21 -4.14 -25.72
CA ASN A 311 -34.59 -3.10 -24.75
C ASN A 311 -33.54 -1.97 -24.64
N PRO A 312 -33.77 -0.77 -25.21
CA PRO A 312 -32.83 0.37 -25.16
C PRO A 312 -32.80 1.10 -23.81
N ASN A 313 -33.53 0.64 -22.80
CA ASN A 313 -33.54 1.24 -21.46
C ASN A 313 -32.75 0.38 -20.45
N LEU A 314 -31.45 0.22 -20.69
CA LEU A 314 -30.53 -0.19 -19.63
C LEU A 314 -30.23 1.01 -18.73
N PRO A 315 -30.28 0.88 -17.40
CA PRO A 315 -29.94 1.96 -16.50
C PRO A 315 -28.49 2.36 -16.75
N THR A 316 -28.27 3.63 -17.12
CA THR A 316 -26.94 4.24 -17.09
C THR A 316 -26.51 4.26 -15.64
N PHE A 317 -25.55 3.42 -15.28
CA PHE A 317 -25.09 3.30 -13.90
C PHE A 317 -24.01 4.35 -13.66
N THR A 318 -24.39 5.50 -13.11
CA THR A 318 -23.41 6.40 -12.52
C THR A 318 -22.77 5.67 -11.35
N ILE A 319 -21.55 5.15 -11.54
CA ILE A 319 -20.64 4.96 -10.41
C ILE A 319 -20.39 6.37 -9.91
N GLY A 320 -21.26 6.82 -9.00
CA GLY A 320 -21.03 8.08 -8.32
C GLY A 320 -19.65 8.01 -7.73
N SER A 321 -18.95 9.13 -7.71
CA SER A 321 -17.84 9.37 -6.79
C SER A 321 -18.25 9.26 -5.30
N ASN A 322 -19.38 8.59 -4.99
CA ASN A 322 -20.01 8.30 -3.69
C ASN A 322 -21.19 7.29 -3.88
N ALA A 323 -20.95 6.09 -4.44
CA ALA A 323 -21.99 5.04 -4.43
C ALA A 323 -21.82 4.17 -3.18
N GLU A 324 -22.72 4.36 -2.19
CA GLU A 324 -22.90 3.46 -1.05
C GLU A 324 -23.21 2.04 -1.55
N LEU A 325 -22.24 1.14 -1.48
CA LEU A 325 -22.50 -0.29 -1.45
C LEU A 325 -23.03 -0.61 -0.04
N GLY A 326 -24.21 -1.22 0.01
CA GLY A 326 -25.07 -1.34 1.18
C GLY A 326 -24.35 -1.73 2.48
N SER A 327 -24.71 -1.01 3.53
CA SER A 327 -24.53 -1.38 4.93
C SER A 327 -25.00 -2.82 5.17
N ALA A 328 -24.08 -3.78 5.19
CA ALA A 328 -24.27 -4.99 5.97
C ALA A 328 -24.24 -4.58 7.45
N ALA A 329 -25.38 -4.71 8.12
CA ALA A 329 -25.48 -4.55 9.56
C ALA A 329 -24.57 -5.60 10.22
N GLU A 330 -23.46 -5.15 10.80
CA GLU A 330 -22.66 -5.96 11.69
C GLU A 330 -23.38 -5.97 13.04
N GLU A 331 -24.01 -7.10 13.33
CA GLU A 331 -24.68 -7.40 14.60
C GLU A 331 -23.60 -7.47 15.69
N GLU A 332 -23.56 -6.43 16.52
CA GLU A 332 -22.69 -6.31 17.68
C GLU A 332 -23.18 -7.30 18.75
N GLU A 333 -22.54 -8.46 18.86
CA GLU A 333 -22.70 -9.34 20.03
C GLU A 333 -21.58 -9.04 21.05
N ILE A 334 -22.07 -8.63 22.22
CA ILE A 334 -21.44 -8.11 23.46
C ILE A 334 -20.17 -8.83 23.92
#